data_AF-A0A8T3TFL1-F1
#
_entry.id   AF-A0A8T3TFL1-F1
#
_cell.length_a   1.000
_cell.length_b   1.000
_cell.length_c   1.000
_cell.angle_alpha   90.00
_cell.angle_beta   90.00
_cell.angle_gamma   90.00
#
_symmetry.space_group_name_H-M   'P 1'
#
loop_
_entity.id
_entity.type
_entity.pdbx_description
1 polymer ?
#
loop_
_entity_poly.entity_id
_entity_poly.type
_entity_poly.pdbx_seq_one_letter_code
_entity_poly.pdbx_strand_id
1 'polypeptide(L)'
;MSEPPSRRISPDRLSSGRLSASRLTSRSLRSRAADLLRVAWPAFAAALTSLAVYVPTLMPDIGFWDTAEFQAIGPVLGIAHPTGYPSYTLLAWLASVLLQPLGTEAFRANLLNALLMASAAGLLALA
;
A
#
# COMPACT_ATOMS: atom_id res chain seq x y z
N MET A 1 33.57 11.35 -68.58
CA MET A 1 32.88 10.32 -67.78
C MET A 1 33.36 10.52 -66.34
N SER A 2 32.61 11.26 -65.53
CA SER A 2 33.01 11.73 -64.19
C SER A 2 32.43 10.81 -63.12
N GLU A 3 33.27 10.22 -62.28
CA GLU A 3 32.84 9.39 -61.14
C GLU A 3 31.95 10.18 -60.16
N PRO A 4 30.95 9.53 -59.53
CA PRO A 4 30.12 10.17 -58.52
C PRO A 4 30.86 10.24 -57.18
N PRO A 5 30.67 11.31 -56.38
CA PRO A 5 31.35 11.48 -55.10
C PRO A 5 30.86 10.45 -54.07
N SER A 6 31.80 9.69 -53.50
CA SER A 6 31.53 8.74 -52.41
C SER A 6 31.10 9.48 -51.14
N ARG A 7 29.79 9.45 -50.81
CA ARG A 7 29.28 9.93 -49.51
C ARG A 7 29.74 8.99 -48.39
N ARG A 8 30.81 9.39 -47.70
CA ARG A 8 31.28 8.72 -46.49
C ARG A 8 30.26 8.99 -45.37
N ILE A 9 29.44 8.00 -45.02
CA ILE A 9 28.49 8.09 -43.90
C ILE A 9 29.31 8.15 -42.61
N SER A 10 29.27 9.31 -41.93
CA SER A 10 30.03 9.51 -40.70
C SER A 10 29.40 8.70 -39.55
N PRO A 11 30.17 7.81 -38.86
CA PRO A 11 29.65 6.92 -37.81
C PRO A 11 29.03 7.67 -36.61
N ASP A 12 29.38 8.94 -36.41
CA ASP A 12 28.88 9.78 -35.32
C ASP A 12 27.37 10.04 -35.33
N ARG A 13 26.71 9.94 -36.48
CA ARG A 13 25.25 10.16 -36.55
C ARG A 13 24.46 9.05 -35.86
N LEU A 14 25.03 7.84 -35.73
CA LEU A 14 24.37 6.67 -35.14
C LEU A 14 24.53 6.58 -33.61
N SER A 15 25.51 7.28 -33.02
CA SER A 15 25.73 7.34 -31.56
C SER A 15 24.88 8.44 -30.91
N SER A 16 24.77 9.60 -31.56
CA SER A 16 23.98 10.76 -31.12
C SER A 16 22.48 10.45 -30.91
N GLY A 17 21.87 9.71 -31.84
CA GLY A 17 20.44 9.36 -31.75
C GLY A 17 20.10 8.46 -30.55
N ARG A 18 20.98 7.51 -30.19
CA ARG A 18 20.79 6.61 -29.05
C ARG A 18 20.96 7.31 -27.71
N LEU A 19 21.84 8.31 -27.64
CA LEU A 19 22.08 9.12 -26.45
C LEU A 19 20.94 10.14 -26.17
N SER A 20 20.19 10.54 -27.19
CA SER A 20 19.02 11.43 -27.02
C SER A 20 17.78 10.66 -26.55
N ALA A 21 17.51 9.49 -27.14
CA ALA A 21 16.39 8.63 -26.74
C ALA A 21 16.50 8.16 -25.29
N SER A 22 17.69 7.73 -24.83
CA SER A 22 17.91 7.31 -23.44
C SER A 22 17.78 8.45 -22.42
N ARG A 23 18.14 9.68 -22.81
CA ARG A 23 17.93 10.89 -21.98
C ARG A 23 16.45 11.26 -21.86
N LEU A 24 15.68 11.13 -22.94
CA LEU A 24 14.24 11.41 -22.93
C LEU A 24 13.46 10.38 -22.09
N THR A 25 13.76 9.08 -22.25
CA THR A 25 13.19 8.02 -21.41
C THR A 25 13.55 8.21 -19.93
N SER A 26 14.82 8.50 -19.62
CA SER A 26 15.25 8.72 -18.23
C SER A 26 14.65 9.98 -17.59
N ARG A 27 14.37 11.03 -18.38
CA ARG A 27 13.71 12.24 -17.89
C ARG A 27 12.22 11.99 -17.59
N SER A 28 11.53 11.20 -18.42
CA SER A 28 10.15 10.78 -18.19
C SER A 28 9.99 9.86 -16.96
N LEU A 29 10.93 8.94 -16.75
CA LEU A 29 10.93 8.09 -15.55
C LEU A 29 11.19 8.90 -14.28
N ARG A 30 12.12 9.88 -14.32
CA ARG A 30 12.38 10.78 -13.19
C ARG A 30 11.20 11.67 -12.83
N SER A 31 10.47 12.21 -13.82
CA SER A 31 9.29 13.02 -13.55
C SER A 31 8.16 12.19 -12.94
N ARG A 32 7.90 10.98 -13.47
CA ARG A 32 6.92 10.05 -12.90
C ARG A 32 7.28 9.64 -11.48
N ALA A 33 8.55 9.35 -11.21
CA ALA A 33 9.02 9.03 -9.85
C ALA A 33 8.81 10.21 -8.90
N ALA A 34 9.09 11.44 -9.33
CA ALA A 34 8.84 12.64 -8.53
C ALA A 34 7.34 12.84 -8.24
N ASP A 35 6.47 12.61 -9.22
CA ASP A 35 5.01 12.71 -9.04
C ASP A 35 4.49 11.64 -8.08
N LEU A 36 4.99 10.41 -8.17
CA LEU A 36 4.65 9.33 -7.23
C LEU A 36 5.11 9.66 -5.80
N LEU A 37 6.33 10.17 -5.63
CA LEU A 37 6.83 10.55 -4.30
C LEU A 37 6.04 11.71 -3.68
N ARG A 38 5.55 12.66 -4.50
CA ARG A 38 4.73 13.79 -4.04
C ARG A 38 3.44 13.34 -3.36
N VAL A 39 2.81 12.28 -3.85
CA VAL A 39 1.56 11.72 -3.29
C VAL A 39 1.80 10.58 -2.30
N ALA A 40 2.90 9.83 -2.45
CA ALA A 40 3.21 8.71 -1.57
C ALA A 40 3.60 9.17 -0.15
N TRP A 41 4.35 10.27 -0.01
CA TRP A 41 4.75 10.74 1.32
C TRP A 41 3.57 11.21 2.19
N PRO A 42 2.60 12.04 1.73
CA PRO A 42 1.47 12.44 2.57
C PRO A 42 0.56 11.25 2.87
N ALA A 43 0.37 10.32 1.93
CA ALA A 43 -0.37 9.09 2.17
C ALA A 43 0.26 8.23 3.26
N PHE A 44 1.59 8.04 3.19
CA PHE A 44 2.32 7.33 4.23
C PHE A 44 2.26 8.04 5.58
N ALA A 45 2.42 9.37 5.60
CA ALA A 45 2.33 10.18 6.81
C ALA A 45 0.94 10.10 7.45
N ALA A 46 -0.13 10.17 6.66
CA ALA A 46 -1.51 10.03 7.13
C ALA A 46 -1.73 8.64 7.76
N ALA A 47 -1.34 7.57 7.07
CA ALA A 47 -1.45 6.21 7.59
C ALA A 47 -0.67 6.02 8.91
N LEU A 48 0.59 6.48 8.95
CA LEU A 48 1.43 6.35 10.14
C LEU A 48 0.89 7.16 11.32
N THR A 49 0.38 8.37 11.06
CA THR A 49 -0.24 9.23 12.08
C THR A 49 -1.49 8.58 12.64
N SER A 50 -2.39 8.09 11.79
CA SER A 50 -3.58 7.36 12.22
C SER A 50 -3.24 6.13 13.05
N LEU A 51 -2.23 5.34 12.64
CA LEU A 51 -1.79 4.19 13.41
C LEU A 51 -1.23 4.59 14.79
N ALA A 52 -0.41 5.65 14.84
CA ALA A 52 0.15 6.16 16.09
C ALA A 52 -0.92 6.69 17.06
N VAL A 53 -2.04 7.19 16.53
CA VAL A 53 -3.20 7.61 17.34
C VAL A 53 -4.01 6.40 17.82
N TYR A 54 -4.27 5.40 16.96
CA TYR A 54 -5.15 4.29 17.32
C TYR A 54 -4.50 3.23 18.20
N VAL A 55 -3.23 2.89 17.99
CA VAL A 55 -2.55 1.81 18.74
C VAL A 55 -2.60 2.01 20.27
N PRO A 56 -2.35 3.22 20.81
CA PRO A 56 -2.47 3.47 22.25
C PRO A 56 -3.91 3.37 22.79
N THR A 57 -4.92 3.46 21.93
CA THR A 57 -6.35 3.42 22.31
C THR A 57 -6.97 2.03 22.20
N LEU A 58 -6.18 1.02 21.80
CA LEU A 58 -6.67 -0.34 21.65
C LEU A 58 -7.11 -0.92 22.99
N MET A 59 -8.31 -1.48 23.00
CA MET A 59 -8.79 -2.25 24.13
C MET A 59 -8.01 -3.59 24.17
N PRO A 60 -7.34 -3.93 25.29
CA PRO A 60 -6.47 -5.10 25.37
C PRO A 60 -7.25 -6.42 25.49
N ASP A 61 -8.50 -6.35 25.92
CA ASP A 61 -9.34 -7.50 26.24
C ASP A 61 -10.70 -7.43 25.56
N ILE A 62 -11.53 -8.42 25.85
CA ILE A 62 -12.85 -8.56 25.25
C ILE A 62 -13.76 -7.37 25.59
N GLY A 63 -14.47 -6.88 24.58
CA GLY A 63 -15.42 -5.79 24.70
C GLY A 63 -16.81 -6.22 25.13
N PHE A 64 -17.78 -5.41 24.74
CA PHE A 64 -19.20 -5.69 24.91
C PHE A 64 -19.92 -5.58 23.57
N TRP A 65 -21.09 -6.20 23.46
CA TRP A 65 -21.95 -6.15 22.27
C TRP A 65 -21.20 -6.58 21.00
N ASP A 66 -21.41 -5.87 19.90
CA ASP A 66 -20.80 -6.13 18.60
C ASP A 66 -19.26 -6.15 18.68
N THR A 67 -18.65 -5.40 19.61
CA THR A 67 -17.19 -5.43 19.77
C THR A 67 -16.72 -6.83 20.20
N ALA A 68 -17.37 -7.43 21.20
CA ALA A 68 -17.01 -8.77 21.66
C ALA A 68 -17.24 -9.83 20.57
N GLU A 69 -18.32 -9.67 19.81
CA GLU A 69 -18.63 -10.55 18.71
C GLU A 69 -17.54 -10.52 17.63
N PHE A 70 -17.19 -9.34 17.12
CA PHE A 70 -16.20 -9.19 16.06
C PHE A 70 -14.78 -9.58 16.50
N GLN A 71 -14.50 -9.49 17.80
CA GLN A 71 -13.26 -10.03 18.38
C GLN A 71 -13.22 -11.57 18.41
N ALA A 72 -14.37 -12.24 18.43
CA ALA A 72 -14.46 -13.69 18.58
C ALA A 72 -14.59 -14.45 17.24
N ILE A 73 -15.03 -13.80 16.16
CA ILE A 73 -15.30 -14.49 14.89
C ILE A 73 -14.03 -14.98 14.17
N GLY A 74 -12.88 -14.33 14.36
CA GLY A 74 -11.65 -14.59 13.60
C GLY A 74 -11.16 -16.04 13.69
N PRO A 75 -10.88 -16.58 14.89
CA PRO A 75 -10.34 -17.93 15.06
C PRO A 75 -11.24 -19.05 14.55
N VAL A 76 -12.55 -18.82 14.50
CA VAL A 76 -13.55 -19.85 14.15
C VAL A 76 -14.18 -19.63 12.78
N LEU A 77 -13.75 -18.62 12.02
CA LEU A 77 -14.42 -18.17 10.79
C LEU A 77 -15.93 -17.98 11.02
N GLY A 78 -16.26 -17.35 12.14
CA GLY A 78 -17.61 -17.16 12.60
C GLY A 78 -18.40 -16.15 11.77
N ILE A 79 -19.70 -16.15 11.97
CA ILE A 79 -20.63 -15.22 11.35
C ILE A 79 -21.13 -14.30 12.44
N ALA A 80 -20.79 -13.01 12.34
CA ALA A 80 -21.33 -12.00 13.23
C ALA A 80 -22.85 -11.84 12.98
N HIS A 81 -23.59 -11.32 13.96
CA HIS A 81 -24.99 -10.94 13.82
C HIS A 81 -25.18 -10.09 12.53
N PRO A 82 -26.38 -10.14 11.92
CA PRO A 82 -26.60 -9.79 10.52
C PRO A 82 -25.92 -8.47 10.11
N THR A 83 -25.12 -8.41 9.04
CA THR A 83 -25.14 -9.19 7.78
C THR A 83 -23.98 -10.19 7.58
N GLY A 84 -23.27 -10.57 8.65
CA GLY A 84 -22.24 -11.63 8.63
C GLY A 84 -20.84 -11.23 8.15
N TYR A 85 -20.68 -10.13 7.40
CA TYR A 85 -19.39 -9.48 7.08
C TYR A 85 -18.26 -10.43 6.58
N PRO A 86 -18.47 -11.20 5.49
CA PRO A 86 -17.55 -12.26 5.07
C PRO A 86 -16.13 -11.77 4.74
N SER A 87 -15.98 -10.58 4.14
CA SER A 87 -14.67 -9.99 3.87
C SER A 87 -13.92 -9.67 5.16
N TYR A 88 -14.61 -9.13 6.16
CA TYR A 88 -14.04 -8.87 7.47
C TYR A 88 -13.69 -10.17 8.19
N THR A 89 -14.55 -11.19 8.17
CA THR A 89 -14.28 -12.50 8.78
C THR A 89 -12.99 -13.12 8.25
N LEU A 90 -12.74 -13.05 6.94
CA LEU A 90 -11.50 -13.54 6.35
C LEU A 90 -10.26 -12.74 6.82
N LEU A 91 -10.39 -11.43 6.93
CA LEU A 91 -9.31 -10.58 7.46
C LEU A 91 -9.06 -10.84 8.95
N ALA A 92 -10.12 -11.02 9.75
CA ALA A 92 -10.04 -11.35 11.17
C ALA A 92 -9.39 -12.72 11.39
N TRP A 93 -9.71 -13.71 10.55
CA TRP A 93 -9.03 -15.00 10.55
C TRP A 93 -7.56 -14.89 10.16
N LEU A 94 -7.23 -14.10 9.13
CA LEU A 94 -5.84 -13.88 8.76
C LEU A 94 -5.07 -13.19 9.89
N ALA A 95 -5.69 -12.23 10.58
CA ALA A 95 -5.11 -11.55 11.73
C ALA A 95 -4.91 -12.51 12.92
N SER A 96 -5.86 -13.40 13.20
CA SER A 96 -5.74 -14.38 14.30
C SER A 96 -4.54 -15.32 14.10
N VAL A 97 -4.26 -15.69 12.85
CA VAL A 97 -3.12 -16.55 12.48
C VAL A 97 -1.80 -15.77 12.42
N LEU A 98 -1.76 -14.64 11.72
CA LEU A 98 -0.50 -13.89 11.51
C LEU A 98 -0.05 -13.11 12.75
N LEU A 99 -0.99 -12.64 13.56
CA LEU A 99 -0.71 -11.84 14.75
C LEU A 99 -0.69 -12.68 16.02
N GLN A 100 -0.78 -14.02 15.93
CA GLN A 100 -0.84 -14.94 17.06
C GLN A 100 0.14 -14.64 18.23
N PRO A 101 1.41 -14.21 18.02
CA PRO A 101 2.29 -13.89 19.15
C PRO A 101 1.94 -12.59 19.89
N LEU A 102 1.00 -11.80 19.39
CA LEU A 102 0.62 -10.50 19.94
C LEU A 102 -0.64 -10.62 20.80
N GLY A 103 -0.47 -10.42 22.11
CA GLY A 103 -1.57 -10.19 23.06
C GLY A 103 -2.69 -11.25 23.05
N THR A 104 -3.88 -10.81 23.45
CA THR A 104 -5.10 -11.63 23.43
C THR A 104 -5.73 -11.65 22.03
N GLU A 105 -6.68 -12.56 21.79
CA GLU A 105 -7.42 -12.56 20.53
C GLU A 105 -8.17 -11.24 20.30
N ALA A 106 -8.78 -10.72 21.37
CA ALA A 106 -9.46 -9.42 21.33
C ALA A 106 -8.51 -8.28 20.93
N PHE A 107 -7.29 -8.29 21.47
CA PHE A 107 -6.26 -7.32 21.09
C PHE A 107 -5.88 -7.43 19.61
N ARG A 108 -5.69 -8.65 19.08
CA ARG A 108 -5.36 -8.87 17.65
C ARG A 108 -6.46 -8.36 16.72
N ALA A 109 -7.73 -8.61 17.05
CA ALA A 109 -8.85 -8.09 16.28
C ALA A 109 -8.92 -6.55 16.31
N ASN A 110 -8.66 -5.95 17.47
CA ASN A 110 -8.59 -4.48 17.59
C ASN A 110 -7.38 -3.89 16.82
N LEU A 111 -6.24 -4.59 16.85
CA LEU A 111 -5.06 -4.20 16.08
C LEU A 111 -5.30 -4.27 14.57
N LEU A 112 -6.02 -5.29 14.09
CA LEU A 112 -6.49 -5.35 12.70
C LEU A 112 -7.32 -4.10 12.36
N ASN A 113 -8.27 -3.72 13.20
CA ASN A 113 -9.09 -2.52 12.98
C ASN A 113 -8.24 -1.25 12.88
N ALA A 114 -7.21 -1.10 13.73
CA ALA A 114 -6.28 0.04 13.64
C ALA A 114 -5.46 0.04 12.33
N LEU A 115 -5.01 -1.13 11.85
CA LEU A 115 -4.30 -1.25 10.57
C LEU A 115 -5.22 -0.89 9.39
N LEU A 116 -6.49 -1.30 9.42
CA LEU A 116 -7.48 -0.95 8.41
C LEU A 116 -7.78 0.55 8.41
N MET A 117 -7.95 1.16 9.58
CA MET A 117 -8.15 2.61 9.70
C MET A 117 -6.94 3.42 9.20
N ALA A 118 -5.73 3.00 9.55
CA ALA A 118 -4.50 3.60 9.04
C ALA A 118 -4.40 3.49 7.51
N SER A 119 -4.73 2.32 6.96
CA SER A 119 -4.73 2.09 5.51
C SER A 119 -5.75 3.00 4.81
N ALA A 120 -6.97 3.13 5.37
CA ALA A 120 -8.00 4.00 4.84
C ALA A 120 -7.57 5.48 4.85
N ALA A 121 -6.93 5.95 5.92
CA ALA A 121 -6.40 7.32 6.00
C ALA A 121 -5.32 7.59 4.94
N GLY A 122 -4.42 6.63 4.72
CA GLY A 122 -3.40 6.74 3.68
C GLY A 122 -3.99 6.77 2.27
N LEU A 123 -4.97 5.91 1.99
CA LEU A 123 -5.68 5.89 0.69
C LEU A 123 -6.45 7.19 0.45
N LEU A 124 -7.08 7.75 1.48
CA LEU A 124 -7.78 9.03 1.36
C LEU A 124 -6.83 10.17 1.02
N ALA A 125 -5.61 10.17 1.55
CA ALA A 125 -4.59 11.16 1.22
C ALA A 125 -3.99 11.00 -0.19
N LEU A 126 -4.37 9.96 -0.94
CA LEU A 126 -4.07 9.81 -2.37
C LEU A 126 -5.17 10.37 -3.29
N ALA A 127 -6.36 10.64 -2.76
CA ALA A 127 -7.52 11.13 -3.51
C ALA A 127 -7.49 12.65 -3.72
#